data_AF-A0A7S2M9B8-F1
#
_entry.id   AF-A0A7S2M9B8-F1
#
_cell.length_a   1.000
_cell.length_b   1.000
_cell.length_c   1.000
_cell.angle_alpha   90.00
_cell.angle_beta   90.00
_cell.angle_gamma   90.00
#
_symmetry.space_group_name_H-M   'P 1'
#
loop_
_entity.id
_entity.type
_entity.pdbx_description
1 polymer ?
#
loop_
_entity_poly.entity_id
_entity_poly.type
_entity_poly.pdbx_seq_one_letter_code
_entity_poly.pdbx_strand_id
1 'polypeptide(L)'
;DPCVEVDFLEANEHVWGTTIHAGAVHGGWKGGTAGGFGGDRHGMDGYGVHAGGVDTSVPIDVNWAFPTDRDGNLKHIFVAFYQHGSYTPRATFTVGAGQDLHQVADALRRGMTPGFSYWSTGAGGVSWFDQPNCNYRDQDQPAYFSNWQLLSGALDMEIVLM
;
A
#
# COMPACT_ATOMS: atom_id res chain seq x y z
N ASP A 1 -13.09 -14.99 -15.16
CA ASP A 1 -11.77 -14.41 -14.84
C ASP A 1 -11.71 -14.02 -13.37
N PRO A 2 -10.53 -14.09 -12.73
CA PRO A 2 -10.33 -13.50 -11.40
C PRO A 2 -10.62 -11.98 -11.42
N CYS A 3 -10.96 -11.42 -10.26
CA CYS A 3 -11.27 -9.99 -10.10
C CYS A 3 -10.01 -9.17 -9.86
N VAL A 4 -9.96 -7.91 -10.36
CA VAL A 4 -8.93 -6.90 -10.03
C VAL A 4 -8.83 -6.77 -8.52
N GLU A 5 -7.63 -6.95 -7.99
CA GLU A 5 -7.31 -6.77 -6.58
C GLU A 5 -6.20 -5.73 -6.46
N VAL A 6 -6.39 -4.81 -5.52
CA VAL A 6 -5.41 -3.78 -5.17
C VAL A 6 -5.24 -3.86 -3.67
N ASP A 7 -4.13 -4.43 -3.25
CA ASP A 7 -3.76 -4.50 -1.86
C ASP A 7 -3.19 -3.15 -1.48
N PHE A 8 -4.02 -2.26 -0.93
CA PHE A 8 -3.55 -0.95 -0.47
C PHE A 8 -2.52 -1.10 0.65
N LEU A 9 -2.71 -2.11 1.49
CA LEU A 9 -1.89 -2.40 2.65
C LEU A 9 -1.87 -3.91 2.91
N GLU A 10 -0.75 -4.51 2.58
CA GLU A 10 -0.23 -5.69 3.26
C GLU A 10 0.93 -5.21 4.13
N ALA A 11 0.84 -5.30 5.45
CA ALA A 11 1.89 -4.74 6.32
C ALA A 11 1.95 -5.43 7.68
N ASN A 12 3.11 -5.29 8.31
CA ASN A 12 3.30 -5.46 9.75
C ASN A 12 4.21 -4.31 10.23
N GLU A 13 4.73 -4.36 11.46
CA GLU A 13 5.57 -3.27 11.97
C GLU A 13 6.97 -3.18 11.33
N HIS A 14 7.34 -4.11 10.44
CA HIS A 14 8.66 -4.20 9.81
C HIS A 14 8.64 -4.05 8.28
N VAL A 15 7.52 -4.37 7.64
CA VAL A 15 7.36 -4.29 6.18
C VAL A 15 6.03 -3.67 5.79
N TRP A 16 6.02 -3.04 4.62
CA TRP A 16 4.82 -2.52 3.98
C TRP A 16 4.83 -2.89 2.52
N GLY A 17 3.68 -3.37 2.04
CA GLY A 17 3.40 -3.61 0.65
C GLY A 17 2.11 -2.98 0.20
N THR A 18 2.19 -2.33 -0.95
CA THR A 18 1.03 -2.07 -1.80
C THR A 18 1.21 -2.86 -3.09
N THR A 19 0.24 -3.70 -3.43
CA THR A 19 0.36 -4.63 -4.57
C THR A 19 -0.83 -4.47 -5.51
N ILE A 20 -0.56 -4.48 -6.82
CA ILE A 20 -1.58 -4.47 -7.87
C ILE A 20 -1.65 -5.86 -8.48
N HIS A 21 -2.80 -6.51 -8.35
CA HIS A 21 -3.13 -7.78 -8.99
C HIS A 21 -4.12 -7.52 -10.14
N ALA A 22 -3.59 -7.51 -11.36
CA ALA A 22 -4.37 -7.38 -12.59
C ALA A 22 -3.70 -8.17 -13.72
N GLY A 23 -4.47 -8.61 -14.72
CA GLY A 23 -3.92 -9.39 -15.82
C GLY A 23 -2.91 -8.62 -16.68
N ALA A 24 -3.04 -7.29 -16.74
CA ALA A 24 -2.23 -6.42 -17.59
C ALA A 24 -0.92 -5.92 -16.95
N VAL A 25 -0.71 -6.14 -15.65
CA VAL A 25 0.53 -5.74 -14.95
C VAL A 25 1.53 -6.88 -14.88
N HIS A 26 2.81 -6.57 -14.68
CA HIS A 26 3.83 -7.59 -14.40
C HIS A 26 3.40 -8.48 -13.22
N GLY A 27 3.70 -9.78 -13.28
CA GLY A 27 3.25 -10.78 -12.30
C GLY A 27 1.77 -11.20 -12.45
N GLY A 28 0.95 -10.40 -13.14
CA GLY A 28 -0.44 -10.72 -13.40
C GLY A 28 -1.27 -10.85 -12.12
N TRP A 29 -2.32 -11.68 -12.19
CA TRP A 29 -3.19 -12.01 -11.06
C TRP A 29 -2.50 -12.67 -9.86
N LYS A 30 -1.39 -13.39 -10.09
CA LYS A 30 -0.75 -14.22 -9.05
C LYS A 30 0.47 -13.59 -8.41
N GLY A 31 1.24 -12.83 -9.18
CA GLY A 31 2.46 -12.17 -8.71
C GLY A 31 2.28 -10.68 -8.45
N GLY A 32 1.38 -10.04 -9.20
CA GLY A 32 1.13 -8.61 -9.12
C GLY A 32 2.37 -7.75 -9.35
N THR A 33 2.16 -6.43 -9.29
CA THR A 33 3.23 -5.44 -9.22
C THR A 33 3.17 -4.78 -7.85
N ALA A 34 4.24 -4.93 -7.06
CA ALA A 34 4.31 -4.44 -5.69
C ALA A 34 5.28 -3.27 -5.54
N GLY A 35 5.04 -2.43 -4.54
CA GLY A 35 5.93 -1.37 -4.07
C GLY A 35 5.82 -1.18 -2.55
N GLY A 36 6.83 -0.59 -1.95
CA GLY A 36 6.89 -0.38 -0.50
C GLY A 36 8.28 -0.65 0.08
N PHE A 37 8.32 -1.27 1.25
CA PHE A 37 9.54 -1.54 2.02
C PHE A 37 9.61 -2.99 2.52
N GLY A 38 10.78 -3.62 2.32
CA GLY A 38 11.08 -4.99 2.77
C GLY A 38 10.38 -6.06 1.93
N GLY A 39 10.63 -7.35 2.22
CA GLY A 39 9.92 -8.47 1.61
C GLY A 39 9.85 -8.42 0.08
N ASP A 40 10.99 -8.22 -0.58
CA ASP A 40 11.17 -8.02 -2.03
C ASP A 40 10.50 -6.79 -2.65
N ARG A 41 9.94 -5.88 -1.84
CA ARG A 41 9.31 -4.64 -2.30
C ARG A 41 10.27 -3.47 -2.22
N HIS A 42 10.16 -2.58 -3.20
CA HIS A 42 11.04 -1.42 -3.35
C HIS A 42 10.23 -0.14 -3.50
N GLY A 43 10.86 1.01 -3.22
CA GLY A 43 10.30 2.34 -3.48
C GLY A 43 10.09 3.19 -2.22
N MET A 44 10.22 2.60 -1.04
CA MET A 44 10.20 3.31 0.24
C MET A 44 11.49 3.01 1.01
N ASP A 45 12.02 4.00 1.73
CA ASP A 45 13.16 3.86 2.63
C ASP A 45 12.74 4.13 4.07
N GLY A 46 13.29 3.35 5.01
CA GLY A 46 13.19 3.61 6.44
C GLY A 46 11.77 3.45 7.00
N TYR A 47 11.27 2.21 7.06
CA TYR A 47 10.02 1.86 7.73
C TYR A 47 10.30 0.85 8.83
N GLY A 48 9.78 1.07 10.04
CA GLY A 48 9.95 0.14 11.14
C GLY A 48 9.83 0.76 12.52
N VAL A 49 9.94 -0.08 13.55
CA VAL A 49 9.85 0.34 14.95
C VAL A 49 10.99 1.32 15.25
N HIS A 50 10.65 2.54 15.69
CA HIS A 50 11.57 3.64 15.96
C HIS A 50 12.43 4.06 14.75
N ALA A 51 11.97 3.77 13.54
CA ALA A 51 12.70 4.13 12.33
C ALA A 51 12.70 5.65 12.10
N GLY A 52 13.81 6.16 11.55
CA GLY A 52 13.95 7.58 11.23
C GLY A 52 13.09 8.07 10.06
N GLY A 53 12.50 7.17 9.26
CA GLY A 53 11.53 7.48 8.23
C GLY A 53 10.10 7.37 8.77
N VAL A 54 9.47 6.22 8.57
CA VAL A 54 8.15 5.86 9.12
C VAL A 54 8.35 5.03 10.37
N ASP A 55 8.07 5.62 11.54
CA ASP A 55 8.14 4.94 12.83
C ASP A 55 6.85 4.16 13.09
N THR A 56 6.89 2.84 13.05
CA THR A 56 5.69 1.99 13.26
C THR A 56 5.28 1.86 14.72
N SER A 57 6.05 2.41 15.67
CA SER A 57 5.66 2.45 17.10
C SER A 57 4.63 3.53 17.43
N VAL A 58 4.27 4.38 16.46
CA VAL A 58 3.26 5.45 16.60
C VAL A 58 2.29 5.42 15.42
N PRO A 59 1.09 6.04 15.54
CA PRO A 59 0.12 6.09 14.45
C PRO A 59 0.70 6.68 13.16
N ILE A 60 0.21 6.16 12.03
CA ILE A 60 0.59 6.56 10.67
C ILE A 60 -0.67 6.97 9.94
N ASP A 61 -0.66 8.19 9.40
CA ASP A 61 -1.67 8.64 8.44
C ASP A 61 -1.17 8.31 7.03
N VAL A 62 -1.96 7.56 6.26
CA VAL A 62 -1.57 7.14 4.91
C VAL A 62 -2.53 7.73 3.90
N ASN A 63 -1.99 8.45 2.92
CA ASN A 63 -2.74 8.99 1.81
C ASN A 63 -2.42 8.20 0.55
N TRP A 64 -3.48 7.82 -0.16
CA TRP A 64 -3.39 7.24 -1.50
C TRP A 64 -3.92 8.22 -2.52
N ALA A 65 -3.19 8.37 -3.63
CA ALA A 65 -3.63 9.12 -4.78
C ALA A 65 -3.59 8.24 -6.03
N PHE A 66 -4.47 8.55 -6.98
CA PHE A 66 -4.64 7.82 -8.23
C PHE A 66 -4.45 8.77 -9.42
N PRO A 67 -3.22 9.28 -9.68
CA PRO A 67 -3.00 10.23 -10.75
C PRO A 67 -3.36 9.63 -12.11
N THR A 68 -4.07 10.41 -12.92
CA THR A 68 -4.43 10.04 -14.29
C THR A 68 -3.63 10.84 -15.31
N ASP A 69 -3.54 10.31 -16.54
CA ASP A 69 -3.11 11.09 -17.70
C ASP A 69 -4.28 11.94 -18.26
N ARG A 70 -4.03 12.60 -19.40
CA ARG A 70 -5.02 13.48 -20.05
C ARG A 70 -6.23 12.72 -20.61
N ASP A 71 -6.08 11.42 -20.87
CA ASP A 71 -7.14 10.54 -21.36
C ASP A 71 -7.87 9.83 -20.21
N GLY A 72 -7.51 10.17 -18.96
CA GLY A 72 -8.10 9.63 -17.75
C GLY A 72 -7.53 8.28 -17.34
N ASN A 73 -6.50 7.75 -18.01
CA ASN A 73 -5.89 6.47 -17.66
C ASN A 73 -5.05 6.59 -16.38
N LEU A 74 -5.14 5.60 -15.49
CA LEU A 74 -4.35 5.56 -14.27
C LEU A 74 -2.86 5.43 -14.61
N LYS A 75 -2.02 6.33 -14.06
CA LYS A 75 -0.57 6.33 -14.30
C LYS A 75 0.20 5.46 -13.31
N HIS A 76 -0.25 5.45 -12.06
CA HIS A 76 0.28 4.71 -10.93
C HIS A 76 -0.63 4.93 -9.72
N ILE A 77 -0.42 4.16 -8.67
CA ILE A 77 -0.92 4.50 -7.33
C ILE A 77 0.24 5.19 -6.60
N PHE A 78 -0.01 6.37 -6.04
CA PHE A 78 0.94 7.11 -5.21
C PHE A 78 0.55 6.95 -3.75
N VAL A 79 1.53 6.68 -2.89
CA VAL A 79 1.33 6.47 -1.45
C VAL A 79 2.21 7.44 -0.68
N ALA A 80 1.65 8.12 0.31
CA ALA A 80 2.38 9.04 1.20
C ALA A 80 2.04 8.78 2.66
N PHE A 81 3.06 8.78 3.51
CA PHE A 81 2.98 8.50 4.94
C PHE A 81 3.19 9.79 5.71
N TYR A 82 2.35 10.08 6.69
CA TYR A 82 2.46 11.23 7.57
C TYR A 82 2.39 10.76 9.02
N GLN A 83 3.07 11.48 9.91
CA GLN A 83 3.10 11.19 11.33
C GLN A 83 3.19 12.49 12.13
N HIS A 84 2.76 12.44 13.39
CA HIS A 84 2.84 13.56 14.34
C HIS A 84 2.07 14.82 13.90
N GLY A 85 1.02 14.67 13.10
CA GLY A 85 0.24 15.81 12.57
C GLY A 85 1.01 16.71 11.60
N SER A 86 2.11 16.22 11.02
CA SER A 86 2.89 16.94 10.01
C SER A 86 2.21 16.92 8.65
N TYR A 87 2.28 18.03 7.90
CA TYR A 87 1.87 18.09 6.49
C TYR A 87 2.98 17.68 5.51
N THR A 88 4.19 17.38 6.02
CA THR A 88 5.29 16.88 5.20
C THR A 88 5.34 15.35 5.32
N PRO A 89 5.32 14.62 4.18
CA PRO A 89 5.42 13.17 4.21
C PRO A 89 6.73 12.70 4.85
N ARG A 90 6.64 11.63 5.65
CA ARG A 90 7.78 10.87 6.19
C ARG A 90 8.40 9.95 5.14
N ALA A 91 7.55 9.40 4.28
CA ALA A 91 7.96 8.61 3.13
C ALA A 91 6.89 8.69 2.04
N THR A 92 7.32 8.47 0.79
CA THR A 92 6.44 8.39 -0.36
C THR A 92 6.95 7.32 -1.32
N PHE A 93 6.04 6.62 -2.00
CA PHE A 93 6.41 5.72 -3.08
C PHE A 93 5.30 5.61 -4.13
N THR A 94 5.62 5.00 -5.26
CA THR A 94 4.64 4.72 -6.33
C THR A 94 4.66 3.25 -6.70
N VAL A 95 3.51 2.71 -7.09
CA VAL A 95 3.38 1.35 -7.62
C VAL A 95 2.65 1.37 -8.97
N GLY A 96 3.09 0.51 -9.90
CA GLY A 96 2.50 0.40 -11.23
C GLY A 96 2.95 1.46 -12.24
N ALA A 97 3.90 2.33 -11.90
CA ALA A 97 4.42 3.32 -12.84
C ALA A 97 5.02 2.64 -14.08
N GLY A 98 4.53 3.04 -15.27
CA GLY A 98 4.95 2.45 -16.55
C GLY A 98 4.34 1.08 -16.86
N GLN A 99 3.46 0.55 -16.02
CA GLN A 99 2.68 -0.66 -16.30
C GLN A 99 1.38 -0.30 -17.04
N ASP A 100 0.76 -1.31 -17.65
CA ASP A 100 -0.59 -1.17 -18.18
C ASP A 100 -1.63 -1.34 -17.05
N LEU A 101 -2.23 -0.23 -16.63
CA LEU A 101 -3.17 -0.15 -15.52
C LEU A 101 -4.63 -0.04 -15.97
N HIS A 102 -4.97 -0.30 -17.23
CA HIS A 102 -6.35 -0.09 -17.71
C HIS A 102 -7.38 -0.91 -16.92
N GLN A 103 -7.08 -2.18 -16.60
CA GLN A 103 -7.98 -3.03 -15.81
C GLN A 103 -8.20 -2.48 -14.41
N VAL A 104 -7.14 -1.92 -13.80
CA VAL A 104 -7.19 -1.30 -12.48
C VAL A 104 -8.04 -0.04 -12.51
N ALA A 105 -7.80 0.84 -13.49
CA ALA A 105 -8.59 2.05 -13.69
C ALA A 105 -10.08 1.73 -13.87
N ASP A 106 -10.40 0.74 -14.70
CA ASP A 106 -11.77 0.33 -14.95
C ASP A 106 -12.43 -0.31 -13.71
N ALA A 107 -11.68 -1.09 -12.92
CA ALA A 107 -12.18 -1.64 -11.66
C ALA A 107 -12.49 -0.54 -10.64
N LEU A 108 -11.57 0.41 -10.45
CA LEU A 108 -11.79 1.56 -9.56
C LEU A 108 -13.02 2.38 -9.99
N ARG A 109 -13.18 2.65 -11.28
CA ARG A 109 -14.34 3.41 -11.82
C ARG A 109 -15.67 2.69 -11.60
N ARG A 110 -15.70 1.36 -11.68
CA ARG A 110 -16.91 0.56 -11.41
C ARG A 110 -17.24 0.49 -9.91
N GLY A 111 -16.33 0.91 -9.05
CA GLY A 111 -16.39 0.70 -7.63
C GLY A 111 -15.80 -0.66 -7.26
N MET A 112 -14.95 -0.67 -6.24
CA MET A 112 -14.38 -1.86 -5.64
C MET A 112 -14.88 -2.00 -4.21
N THR A 113 -15.03 -3.23 -3.74
CA THR A 113 -15.40 -3.51 -2.35
C THR A 113 -14.13 -3.49 -1.50
N PRO A 114 -14.04 -2.67 -0.44
CA PRO A 114 -12.90 -2.71 0.48
C PRO A 114 -12.93 -4.01 1.29
N GLY A 115 -11.80 -4.69 1.37
CA GLY A 115 -11.57 -5.87 2.21
C GLY A 115 -10.61 -5.54 3.34
N PHE A 116 -10.91 -6.01 4.54
CA PHE A 116 -10.02 -5.89 5.70
C PHE A 116 -9.83 -7.27 6.32
N SER A 117 -8.58 -7.64 6.56
CA SER A 117 -8.25 -8.89 7.22
C SER A 117 -7.04 -8.72 8.13
N TYR A 118 -6.97 -9.58 9.15
CA TYR A 118 -5.79 -9.74 9.99
C TYR A 118 -5.54 -11.23 10.10
N TRP A 119 -4.35 -11.68 9.71
CA TRP A 119 -4.06 -13.10 9.53
C TRP A 119 -2.60 -13.41 9.84
N SER A 120 -2.33 -14.70 10.04
CA SER A 120 -0.98 -15.26 10.11
C SER A 120 -0.97 -16.63 9.43
N THR A 121 0.19 -17.10 8.98
CA THR A 121 0.37 -18.44 8.39
C THR A 121 0.56 -19.57 9.41
N GLY A 122 0.54 -19.26 10.71
CA GLY A 122 0.83 -20.23 11.78
C GLY A 122 2.33 -20.54 11.90
N ALA A 123 2.65 -21.76 12.36
CA ALA A 123 4.03 -22.18 12.64
C ALA A 123 4.89 -22.18 11.36
N GLY A 124 5.78 -21.20 11.25
CA GLY A 124 6.64 -20.98 10.08
C GLY A 124 6.71 -19.52 9.62
N GLY A 125 5.76 -18.69 10.05
CA GLY A 125 5.71 -17.26 9.69
C GLY A 125 5.54 -17.02 8.19
N VAL A 126 5.64 -15.75 7.80
CA VAL A 126 5.55 -15.30 6.39
C VAL A 126 6.92 -14.81 5.93
N SER A 127 7.91 -15.70 5.89
CA SER A 127 9.29 -15.33 5.56
C SER A 127 9.42 -14.62 4.20
N TRP A 128 8.61 -15.02 3.21
CA TRP A 128 8.55 -14.33 1.91
C TRP A 128 8.09 -12.87 2.01
N PHE A 129 7.33 -12.53 3.06
CA PHE A 129 6.72 -11.22 3.23
C PHE A 129 7.58 -10.28 4.05
N ASP A 130 8.21 -10.76 5.12
CA ASP A 130 8.87 -9.87 6.09
C ASP A 130 10.35 -10.16 6.34
N GLN A 131 10.91 -11.28 5.87
CA GLN A 131 12.36 -11.47 5.94
C GLN A 131 13.09 -10.69 4.85
N PRO A 132 14.32 -10.21 5.14
CA PRO A 132 15.05 -10.31 6.41
C PRO A 132 14.71 -9.19 7.40
N ASN A 133 13.75 -8.32 7.07
CA ASN A 133 13.44 -7.09 7.82
C ASN A 133 12.76 -7.35 9.17
N CYS A 134 12.11 -8.50 9.32
CA CYS A 134 11.54 -8.98 10.57
C CYS A 134 12.66 -9.46 11.49
N ASN A 135 13.08 -8.61 12.42
CA ASN A 135 14.09 -8.95 13.42
C ASN A 135 13.39 -9.56 14.63
N TYR A 136 13.41 -10.90 14.72
CA TYR A 136 12.80 -11.75 15.76
C TYR A 136 13.29 -11.52 17.21
N ARG A 137 13.76 -10.32 17.57
CA ARG A 137 14.13 -10.01 18.95
C ARG A 137 12.91 -9.94 19.88
N ASP A 138 11.74 -9.62 19.35
CA ASP A 138 10.46 -9.57 20.07
C ASP A 138 9.42 -10.45 19.36
N GLN A 139 9.51 -11.78 19.52
CA GLN A 139 8.79 -12.77 18.71
C GLN A 139 7.26 -12.78 18.84
N ASP A 140 6.68 -11.96 19.72
CA ASP A 140 5.29 -12.14 20.18
C ASP A 140 4.49 -10.83 20.31
N GLN A 141 4.96 -9.71 19.76
CA GLN A 141 4.14 -8.49 19.71
C GLN A 141 3.41 -8.42 18.36
N PRO A 142 2.07 -8.53 18.33
CA PRO A 142 1.34 -8.30 17.10
C PRO A 142 1.48 -6.84 16.69
N ALA A 143 1.63 -6.58 15.39
CA ALA A 143 1.56 -5.22 14.88
C ALA A 143 0.16 -4.66 15.15
N TYR A 144 0.08 -3.61 15.96
CA TYR A 144 -1.18 -2.97 16.32
C TYR A 144 -1.50 -1.86 15.33
N PHE A 145 -2.41 -2.12 14.40
CA PHE A 145 -3.03 -1.08 13.60
C PHE A 145 -4.35 -0.67 14.26
N SER A 146 -4.49 0.60 14.61
CA SER A 146 -5.67 1.12 15.29
C SER A 146 -6.16 2.42 14.63
N ASN A 147 -7.40 2.81 14.92
CA ASN A 147 -8.02 4.03 14.40
C ASN A 147 -8.08 4.12 12.86
N TRP A 148 -8.36 2.98 12.21
CA TRP A 148 -8.63 2.92 10.79
C TRP A 148 -9.78 3.85 10.40
N GLN A 149 -9.48 4.80 9.52
CA GLN A 149 -10.47 5.69 8.93
C GLN A 149 -10.17 5.79 7.44
N LEU A 150 -11.19 5.54 6.62
CA LEU A 150 -11.15 5.90 5.21
C LEU A 150 -11.89 7.22 5.07
N LEU A 151 -11.14 8.31 4.95
CA LEU A 151 -11.70 9.63 4.72
C LEU A 151 -11.66 9.93 3.23
N SER A 152 -12.74 10.53 2.71
CA SER A 152 -12.69 11.09 1.37
C SER A 152 -11.76 12.31 1.38
N GLY A 153 -10.69 12.28 0.58
CA GLY A 153 -9.84 13.45 0.33
C GLY A 153 -10.54 14.55 -0.50
N ALA A 154 -11.80 14.36 -0.89
CA ALA A 154 -12.55 15.27 -1.76
C ALA A 154 -13.03 16.57 -1.07
N LEU A 155 -12.41 16.98 0.03
CA LEU A 155 -12.59 18.36 0.51
C LEU A 155 -11.66 19.35 -0.23
N ASP A 156 -10.60 18.88 -0.92
CA ASP A 156 -9.66 19.75 -1.67
C ASP A 156 -9.25 19.24 -3.07
N MET A 157 -9.89 18.20 -3.61
CA MET A 157 -9.74 17.83 -5.02
C MET A 157 -11.10 17.75 -5.70
N GLU A 158 -11.45 18.84 -6.39
CA GLU A 158 -12.56 18.96 -7.31
C GLU A 158 -12.67 17.72 -8.22
N ILE A 159 -13.74 16.94 -8.06
CA ILE A 159 -14.38 16.27 -9.18
C ILE A 159 -15.42 17.25 -9.70
N VAL A 160 -15.03 18.12 -10.63
CA VAL A 160 -15.98 18.80 -11.50
C VAL A 160 -16.23 17.90 -12.69
N LEU A 161 -17.44 17.35 -12.77
CA LEU A 161 -18.01 16.90 -14.03
C LEU A 161 -19.17 17.86 -14.34
N MET A 162 -19.01 18.61 -15.44
CA MET A 162 -20.12 19.29 -16.11
C MET A 162 -21.14 18.28 -16.62
#